data_AF-A0A1B9E958-F1
#
_entry.id   AF-A0A1B9E958-F1
#
_cell.length_a   1.000
_cell.length_b   1.000
_cell.length_c   1.000
_cell.angle_alpha   90.00
_cell.angle_beta   90.00
_cell.angle_gamma   90.00
#
_symmetry.space_group_name_H-M   'P 1'
#
loop_
_entity.id
_entity.type
_entity.pdbx_description
1 polymer ?
#
loop_
_entity_poly.entity_id
_entity_poly.type
_entity_poly.pdbx_seq_one_letter_code
_entity_poly.pdbx_strand_id
1 'polypeptide(L)' 'MDLENYYNYCLSKKGVTADFPFGVHTLVFKVGSKMVALTSLPLWEAGTPKLPKKQQATIG' A
#
# COMPACT_ATOMS: atom_id res chain seq x y z
N MET A 1 -5.18 10.00 -7.74
CA MET A 1 -4.09 9.50 -6.88
C MET A 1 -3.36 8.47 -7.70
N ASP A 2 -2.10 8.74 -8.05
CA ASP A 2 -1.26 7.84 -8.85
C ASP A 2 -0.53 6.85 -7.93
N LEU A 3 0.08 5.81 -8.51
CA LEU A 3 0.82 4.81 -7.74
C LEU A 3 1.93 5.45 -6.88
N GLU A 4 2.68 6.39 -7.45
CA GLU A 4 3.76 7.10 -6.73
C GLU A 4 3.20 7.99 -5.61
N ASN A 5 2.10 8.71 -5.88
CA ASN A 5 1.41 9.50 -4.86
C ASN A 5 0.85 8.61 -3.74
N TYR A 6 0.33 7.43 -4.08
CA TYR A 6 -0.11 6.42 -3.11
C TYR A 6 1.03 5.87 -2.28
N TYR A 7 2.16 5.57 -2.92
CA TYR A 7 3.38 5.11 -2.27
C TYR A 7 3.91 6.13 -1.27
N ASN A 8 4.08 7.39 -1.71
CA ASN A 8 4.53 8.49 -0.87
C ASN A 8 3.55 8.78 0.27
N TYR A 9 2.24 8.72 0.00
CA TYR A 9 1.21 8.89 1.03
C TYR A 9 1.32 7.82 2.13
N CYS A 10 1.47 6.55 1.75
CA CYS A 10 1.63 5.46 2.72
C CYS A 10 2.96 5.57 3.49
N LEU A 11 4.07 5.89 2.82
CA LEU A 11 5.37 6.08 3.47
C LEU A 11 5.46 7.31 4.36
N SER A 12 4.65 8.34 4.12
CA SER A 12 4.61 9.54 4.97
C SER A 12 4.17 9.23 6.41
N LYS A 13 3.56 8.06 6.63
CA LYS A 13 3.07 7.62 7.93
C LYS A 13 4.20 6.98 8.74
N LYS A 14 4.38 7.42 9.98
CA LYS A 14 5.44 6.94 10.87
C LYS A 14 5.41 5.40 11.01
N GLY A 15 6.56 4.78 10.76
CA GLY A 15 6.74 3.33 10.93
C GLY A 15 6.14 2.48 9.82
N VAL A 16 5.62 3.08 8.74
CA VAL A 16 5.23 2.33 7.55
C VAL A 16 6.47 1.89 6.78
N THR A 17 6.48 0.62 6.41
CA THR A 17 7.46 0.03 5.49
C THR A 17 6.71 -0.66 4.37
N ALA A 18 7.31 -0.72 3.19
CA ALA A 18 6.75 -1.39 2.02
C ALA A 18 7.54 -2.66 1.73
N ASP A 19 6.85 -3.75 1.41
CA ASP A 19 7.43 -5.06 1.19
C ASP A 19 6.65 -5.84 0.13
N PHE A 20 7.26 -6.89 -0.43
CA PHE A 20 6.69 -7.73 -1.50
C PHE A 20 6.53 -9.20 -1.05
N PRO A 21 5.69 -9.48 -0.03
CA PRO A 21 5.56 -10.83 0.53
C PRO A 21 4.93 -11.84 -0.43
N PHE A 22 4.25 -11.37 -1.50
CA PHE A 22 3.58 -12.20 -2.50
C PHE A 22 4.21 -12.06 -3.90
N GLY A 23 5.45 -11.57 -3.98
CA GLY A 23 6.19 -11.34 -5.24
C GLY A 23 6.13 -9.90 -5.74
N VAL A 24 6.82 -9.64 -6.85
CA VAL A 24 7.12 -8.29 -7.39
C VAL A 24 5.89 -7.48 -7.82
N HIS A 25 4.74 -8.13 -8.02
CA HIS A 25 3.52 -7.47 -8.50
C HIS A 25 2.60 -7.00 -7.37
N THR A 26 2.85 -7.40 -6.12
CA THR A 26 1.97 -7.11 -4.98
C THR A 26 2.75 -6.37 -3.91
N LEU A 27 2.50 -5.08 -3.81
CA LEU A 27 3.08 -4.19 -2.83
C LEU A 27 2.25 -4.21 -1.55
N VAL A 28 2.87 -4.51 -0.41
CA VAL A 28 2.23 -4.53 0.90
C VAL A 28 2.88 -3.49 1.81
N PHE A 29 2.06 -2.63 2.38
CA PHE A 29 2.47 -1.69 3.42
C PHE A 29 2.18 -2.28 4.80
N LYS A 30 3.18 -2.27 5.66
CA LYS A 30 3.12 -2.77 7.03
C LYS A 30 3.63 -1.71 8.01
N VAL A 31 3.01 -1.64 9.19
CA VAL A 31 3.50 -0.85 10.33
C VAL A 31 4.01 -1.83 11.37
N GLY A 32 5.33 -1.84 11.57
CA GLY A 32 5.99 -2.88 12.36
C GLY A 32 5.66 -4.28 11.83
N SER A 33 4.95 -5.09 12.63
CA SER A 33 4.58 -6.47 12.30
C SER A 33 3.16 -6.62 11.72
N LYS A 34 2.44 -5.53 11.46
CA LYS A 34 1.03 -5.57 11.03
C LYS A 34 0.84 -4.99 9.62
N MET A 35 0.20 -5.75 8.74
CA MET A 35 -0.17 -5.29 7.39
C MET A 35 -1.31 -4.27 7.49
N VAL A 36 -1.12 -3.09 6.88
CA VAL A 36 -2.08 -1.98 6.92
C VAL A 36 -2.69 -1.68 5.55
N ALA A 37 -1.94 -1.88 4.46
CA ALA A 37 -2.44 -1.75 3.10
C ALA A 37 -1.73 -2.73 2.17
N LEU A 38 -2.38 -3.07 1.06
CA LEU A 38 -1.81 -3.89 -0.01
C LEU A 38 -2.38 -3.43 -1.33
N THR A 39 -1.57 -3.45 -2.38
CA THR A 39 -2.02 -3.07 -3.71
C THR A 39 -1.24 -3.84 -4.78
N SER A 40 -1.89 -4.13 -5.91
CA SER A 40 -1.26 -4.87 -7.01
C SER A 40 -0.91 -3.90 -8.14
N LEU A 41 0.37 -3.85 -8.52
CA LEU A 41 0.88 -3.02 -9.62
C LEU A 41 0.11 -3.21 -10.93
N PRO A 42 -0.24 -4.45 -11.36
CA PRO A 42 -1.01 -4.65 -12.58
C PRO A 42 -2.40 -3.98 -12.58
N LEU A 43 -3.00 -3.77 -11.41
CA LEU A 43 -4.30 -3.07 -11.32
C LEU A 43 -4.16 -1.57 -11.51
N TRP A 44 -3.02 -0.99 -11.13
CA TRP A 44 -2.70 0.40 -11.43
C TRP A 44 -2.41 0.58 -12.91
N GLU A 45 -1.66 -0.35 -13.51
CA GLU A 45 -1.38 -0.36 -14.96
C GLU A 45 -2.66 -0.53 -15.78
N ALA A 46 -3.60 -1.38 -15.32
CA ALA A 46 -4.92 -1.56 -15.93
C ALA A 46 -5.89 -0.39 -15.69
N GLY A 47 -5.47 0.69 -15.02
CA GLY A 47 -6.31 1.86 -14.74
C GLY A 47 -7.46 1.60 -13.74
N THR A 48 -7.45 0.47 -13.04
CA THR A 48 -8.47 0.07 -12.06
C THR A 48 -7.84 -0.25 -10.70
N PRO A 49 -7.19 0.74 -10.04
CA PRO A 49 -6.48 0.50 -8.80
C PRO A 49 -7.44 0.02 -7.71
N LYS A 50 -7.29 -1.23 -7.26
CA LYS A 50 -7.99 -1.73 -6.07
C LYS A 50 -7.24 -1.25 -4.83
N LEU A 51 -7.78 -0.20 -4.23
CA LEU A 51 -7.36 0.25 -2.91
C LEU A 51 -8.14 -0.53 -1.84
N PRO A 52 -7.48 -1.19 -0.88
CA PRO A 52 -8.17 -1.86 0.21
C PRO A 52 -8.85 -0.83 1.11
N LYS A 53 -10.12 -1.08 1.45
CA LYS A 53 -10.97 -0.17 2.26
C LYS A 53 -10.52 0.00 3.73
N LYS A 54 -9.37 -0.55 4.15
CA LYS A 54 -8.84 -0.42 5.52
C LYS A 54 -7.88 0.76 5.72
N GLN A 55 -7.99 1.80 4.90
CA GLN A 55 -7.21 3.04 5.05
C GLN A 55 -7.63 3.89 6.27
N GLN A 56 -8.72 3.54 6.97
CA GLN A 56 -9.32 4.36 8.03
C GLN A 56 -9.05 3.91 9.47
N ALA A 57 -8.31 2.83 9.73
CA ALA A 57 -8.08 2.39 11.09
C ALA A 57 -6.60 2.07 11.34
N THR A 58 -6.01 2.70 12.35
CA THR A 58 -4.70 2.44 12.98
C THR A 58 -3.54 3.40 12.66
N ILE A 59 -3.79 4.55 12.04
CA ILE A 59 -2.81 5.66 12.10
C ILE A 59 -3.56 6.88 12.60
N GLY A 60 -3.74 6.90 13.92
CA GLY A 60 -4.10 8.10 14.68
C GLY A 60 -2.98 9.13 14.63
#